data_AF-A0A657AUE8-F1
#
_entry.id   AF-A0A657AUE8-F1
#
_cell.length_a   1.000
_cell.length_b   1.000
_cell.length_c   1.000
_cell.angle_alpha   90.00
_cell.angle_beta   90.00
_cell.angle_gamma   90.00
#
_symmetry.space_group_name_H-M   'P 1'
#
loop_
_entity.id
_entity.type
_entity.pdbx_description
1 polymer ?
#
loop_
_entity_poly.entity_id
_entity_poly.type
_entity_poly.pdbx_seq_one_letter_code
_entity_poly.pdbx_strand_id
1 'polypeptide(L)'
;MELNHKYLSGDLTGFTELPGKIESITKDSFELVYGSAEASKYKEIVYIWAASKEIPRLSGKSRILYIGQTKNSIKSRYYKYANLHSTSKANNLKFNHIVSKYGPISIFVSPFRNFGNSLRQSEGQLLWWYFQNHLEYPPINYSKTKVRNDTVFVENFGKTKGSLR
;
A
#
# COMPACT_ATOMS: atom_id res chain seq x y z
N MET A 1 -5.31 17.53 12.82
CA MET A 1 -6.20 17.50 11.63
C MET A 1 -7.03 16.24 11.72
N GLU A 2 -8.35 16.32 11.61
CA GLU A 2 -9.20 15.11 11.52
C GLU A 2 -9.00 14.53 10.12
N LEU A 3 -8.28 13.42 10.02
CA LEU A 3 -8.28 12.67 8.77
C LEU A 3 -9.57 11.85 8.78
N ASN A 4 -10.47 12.21 7.89
CA ASN A 4 -11.74 11.53 7.63
C ASN A 4 -11.72 11.15 6.14
N HIS A 5 -10.79 10.26 5.81
CA HIS A 5 -10.33 9.89 4.46
C HIS A 5 -11.41 9.43 3.51
N LYS A 6 -12.68 9.25 3.96
CA LYS A 6 -13.90 8.87 3.19
C LYS A 6 -13.55 8.59 1.73
N TYR A 7 -12.75 7.60 1.42
CA TYR A 7 -12.99 6.21 1.56
C TYR A 7 -11.87 5.62 0.70
N LEU A 8 -10.97 4.76 1.22
CA LEU A 8 -9.75 4.35 0.51
C LEU A 8 -10.07 3.51 -0.75
N SER A 9 -10.56 4.18 -1.80
CA SER A 9 -11.12 3.64 -3.03
C SER A 9 -10.09 3.63 -4.15
N GLY A 10 -9.07 4.48 -4.06
CA GLY A 10 -8.00 4.59 -5.05
C GLY A 10 -7.21 5.89 -5.00
N ASP A 11 -7.72 6.91 -4.29
CA ASP A 11 -6.96 8.11 -3.95
C ASP A 11 -5.87 7.76 -2.94
N LEU A 12 -4.62 7.89 -3.40
CA LEU A 12 -3.42 7.60 -2.63
C LEU A 12 -2.68 8.91 -2.29
N THR A 13 -3.40 10.03 -2.22
CA THR A 13 -2.89 11.30 -1.72
C THR A 13 -2.23 11.09 -0.35
N GLY A 14 -1.01 11.62 -0.19
CA GLY A 14 -0.19 11.41 1.00
C GLY A 14 0.71 10.16 0.96
N PHE A 15 0.57 9.30 -0.06
CA PHE A 15 1.56 8.26 -0.35
C PHE A 15 2.53 8.71 -1.44
N THR A 16 3.76 8.23 -1.34
CA THR A 16 4.79 8.35 -2.39
C THR A 16 4.79 7.08 -3.22
N GLU A 17 4.66 7.19 -4.55
CA GLU A 17 4.87 6.07 -5.47
C GLU A 17 6.37 5.76 -5.60
N LEU A 18 6.75 4.50 -5.46
CA LEU A 18 8.11 4.05 -5.76
C LEU A 18 8.32 3.99 -7.28
N PRO A 19 9.54 4.25 -7.78
CA PRO A 19 9.80 4.20 -9.20
C PRO A 19 9.72 2.76 -9.74
N GLY A 20 9.39 2.66 -11.03
CA GLY A 20 9.17 1.39 -11.71
C GLY A 20 7.77 0.81 -11.46
N LYS A 21 7.42 -0.22 -12.24
CA LYS A 21 6.16 -0.95 -12.12
C LYS A 21 6.42 -2.43 -12.37
N ILE A 22 5.57 -3.29 -11.79
CA ILE A 22 5.56 -4.71 -12.10
C ILE A 22 4.70 -4.89 -13.36
N GLU A 23 5.35 -4.98 -14.50
CA GLU A 23 4.73 -5.06 -15.83
C GLU A 23 4.67 -6.49 -16.36
N SER A 24 5.45 -7.40 -15.78
CA SER A 24 5.45 -8.82 -16.11
C SER A 24 5.76 -9.67 -14.88
N ILE A 25 5.39 -10.96 -14.91
CA ILE A 25 5.62 -11.87 -13.79
C ILE A 25 7.00 -12.50 -13.89
N THR A 26 8.01 -11.63 -13.91
CA THR A 26 9.42 -11.98 -13.98
C THR A 26 10.14 -11.48 -12.75
N LYS A 27 11.22 -12.16 -12.36
CA LYS A 27 12.03 -11.74 -11.22
C LYS A 27 12.52 -10.30 -11.40
N ASP A 28 13.01 -9.97 -12.58
CA ASP A 28 13.58 -8.66 -12.90
C ASP A 28 12.55 -7.53 -12.77
N SER A 29 11.30 -7.75 -13.19
CA SER A 29 10.24 -6.74 -13.03
C SER A 29 9.92 -6.47 -11.56
N PHE A 30 9.99 -7.50 -10.70
CA PHE A 30 9.88 -7.31 -9.25
C PHE A 30 11.10 -6.63 -8.64
N GLU A 31 12.31 -7.03 -9.03
CA GLU A 31 13.56 -6.44 -8.54
C GLU A 31 13.73 -4.98 -8.96
N LEU A 32 13.20 -4.57 -10.11
CA LEU A 32 13.19 -3.17 -10.55
C LEU A 32 12.52 -2.26 -9.51
N VAL A 33 11.36 -2.66 -9.00
CA VAL A 33 10.60 -1.88 -8.01
C VAL A 33 11.22 -2.04 -6.62
N TYR A 34 11.48 -3.28 -6.17
CA TYR A 34 11.99 -3.54 -4.83
C TYR A 34 13.44 -3.08 -4.63
N GLY A 35 14.22 -3.03 -5.71
CA GLY A 35 15.65 -2.74 -5.71
C GLY A 35 15.98 -1.26 -5.79
N SER A 36 15.00 -0.40 -6.14
CA SER A 36 15.17 1.05 -6.30
C SER A 36 15.78 1.73 -5.07
N ALA A 37 16.40 2.90 -5.28
CA ALA A 37 16.99 3.69 -4.20
C ALA A 37 15.91 4.11 -3.19
N GLU A 38 14.73 4.51 -3.68
CA GLU A 38 13.55 4.91 -2.93
C GLU A 38 13.01 3.75 -2.09
N ALA A 39 13.03 2.52 -2.60
CA ALA A 39 12.62 1.33 -1.85
C ALA A 39 13.52 1.05 -0.62
N SER A 40 14.72 1.64 -0.56
CA SER A 40 15.63 1.56 0.60
C SER A 40 15.45 2.71 1.59
N LYS A 41 14.90 3.84 1.14
CA LYS A 41 14.88 5.12 1.86
C LYS A 41 13.91 5.14 3.03
N TYR A 42 12.69 4.67 2.81
CA TYR A 42 11.61 4.79 3.80
C TYR A 42 11.61 3.58 4.76
N LYS A 43 11.44 3.84 6.06
CA LYS A 43 11.29 2.84 7.13
C LYS A 43 10.11 3.22 8.01
N GLU A 44 9.63 2.28 8.81
CA GLU A 44 8.43 2.46 9.63
C GLU A 44 7.25 3.00 8.80
N ILE A 45 6.88 2.21 7.79
CA ILE A 45 5.91 2.60 6.78
C ILE A 45 4.71 1.66 6.73
N VAL A 46 3.61 2.21 6.24
CA VAL A 46 2.54 1.47 5.59
C VAL A 46 2.74 1.57 4.08
N TYR A 47 2.31 0.55 3.35
CA TYR A 47 2.45 0.50 1.89
C TYR A 47 1.25 -0.16 1.24
N ILE A 48 1.03 0.21 -0.03
CA ILE A 48 -0.10 -0.20 -0.84
C ILE A 48 0.42 -0.73 -2.18
N TRP A 49 -0.10 -1.87 -2.62
CA TRP A 49 0.07 -2.33 -3.99
C TRP A 49 -1.20 -2.00 -4.75
N ALA A 50 -1.08 -1.35 -5.90
CA ALA A 50 -2.22 -0.98 -6.71
C ALA A 50 -1.99 -1.30 -8.18
N ALA A 51 -3.02 -1.84 -8.84
CA ALA A 51 -3.05 -1.99 -10.28
C ALA A 51 -3.21 -0.63 -10.97
N SER A 52 -2.95 -0.59 -12.28
CA SER A 52 -3.13 0.63 -13.08
C SER A 52 -4.61 0.95 -13.34
N LYS A 53 -5.46 -0.07 -13.45
CA LYS A 53 -6.91 0.06 -13.68
C LYS A 53 -7.70 -0.42 -12.47
N GLU A 54 -8.91 0.09 -12.33
CA GLU A 54 -9.82 -0.35 -11.29
C GLU A 54 -10.32 -1.77 -11.50
N ILE A 55 -10.53 -2.48 -10.40
CA ILE A 55 -11.05 -3.83 -10.36
C ILE A 55 -12.41 -3.79 -9.64
N PRO A 56 -13.46 -4.46 -10.15
CA PRO A 56 -14.73 -4.58 -9.45
C PRO A 56 -14.57 -5.15 -8.04
N ARG A 57 -15.39 -4.66 -7.12
CA ARG A 57 -15.46 -5.09 -5.72
C ARG A 57 -16.89 -5.48 -5.37
N LEU A 58 -17.08 -6.07 -4.19
CA LEU A 58 -18.43 -6.34 -3.68
C LEU A 58 -19.28 -5.05 -3.63
N SER A 59 -18.65 -3.92 -3.30
CA SER A 59 -19.21 -2.57 -3.49
C SER A 59 -18.23 -1.66 -4.23
N GLY A 60 -18.69 -1.08 -5.34
CA GLY A 60 -17.89 -0.15 -6.16
C GLY A 60 -16.72 -0.80 -6.88
N LYS A 61 -15.62 -0.06 -7.04
CA LYS A 61 -14.38 -0.49 -7.69
C LYS A 61 -13.18 0.03 -6.92
N SER A 62 -12.05 -0.66 -7.04
CA SER A 62 -10.77 -0.17 -6.50
C SER A 62 -9.59 -0.71 -7.28
N ARG A 63 -8.55 0.10 -7.42
CA ARG A 63 -7.24 -0.36 -7.93
C ARG A 63 -6.36 -1.00 -6.86
N ILE A 64 -6.70 -0.89 -5.58
CA ILE A 64 -5.89 -1.40 -4.47
C ILE A 64 -5.98 -2.92 -4.42
N LEU A 65 -4.81 -3.56 -4.28
CA LEU A 65 -4.63 -5.01 -4.28
C LEU A 65 -4.22 -5.54 -2.90
N TYR A 66 -3.32 -4.80 -2.24
CA TYR A 66 -2.72 -5.17 -0.96
C TYR A 66 -2.42 -3.94 -0.13
N ILE A 67 -2.65 -4.02 1.17
CA ILE A 67 -2.23 -3.04 2.18
C ILE A 67 -1.37 -3.78 3.20
N GLY A 68 -0.20 -3.25 3.52
CA GLY A 68 0.71 -3.84 4.49
C GLY A 68 1.51 -2.81 5.27
N GLN A 69 2.29 -3.29 6.24
CA GLN A 69 3.23 -2.47 7.01
C GLN A 69 4.59 -3.13 7.18
N THR A 70 5.61 -2.32 7.49
CA THR A 70 6.94 -2.80 7.84
C THR A 70 7.69 -1.79 8.71
N LYS A 71 8.44 -2.29 9.71
CA LYS A 71 9.45 -1.50 10.44
C LYS A 71 10.66 -1.16 9.57
N ASN A 72 10.98 -2.05 8.61
CA ASN A 72 12.09 -1.92 7.67
C ASN A 72 11.64 -1.25 6.36
N SER A 73 12.52 -1.17 5.38
CA SER A 73 12.22 -0.66 4.04
C SER A 73 11.55 -1.69 3.13
N ILE A 74 10.97 -1.22 2.00
CA ILE A 74 10.40 -2.11 0.98
C ILE A 74 11.45 -3.06 0.42
N LYS A 75 12.68 -2.57 0.18
CA LYS A 75 13.79 -3.40 -0.29
C LYS A 75 14.08 -4.54 0.68
N SER A 76 14.32 -4.23 1.96
CA SER A 76 14.59 -5.27 2.96
C SER A 76 13.42 -6.23 3.18
N ARG A 77 12.18 -5.74 3.00
CA ARG A 77 10.97 -6.56 3.14
C ARG A 77 10.80 -7.53 1.96
N TYR A 78 10.99 -7.08 0.73
CA TYR A 78 10.52 -7.79 -0.47
C TYR A 78 11.59 -8.24 -1.45
N TYR A 79 12.78 -7.64 -1.47
CA TYR A 79 13.78 -7.94 -2.50
C TYR A 79 14.13 -9.44 -2.54
N LYS A 80 14.35 -10.06 -1.36
CA LYS A 80 14.60 -11.50 -1.24
C LYS A 80 13.44 -12.40 -1.70
N TYR A 81 12.23 -11.86 -1.84
CA TYR A 81 11.05 -12.58 -2.29
C TYR A 81 10.71 -12.33 -3.77
N ALA A 82 11.49 -11.53 -4.50
CA ALA A 82 11.25 -11.27 -5.93
C ALA A 82 11.10 -12.57 -6.73
N ASN A 83 12.01 -13.53 -6.51
CA ASN A 83 11.95 -14.84 -7.16
C ASN A 83 10.70 -15.64 -6.78
N LEU A 84 10.29 -15.61 -5.50
CA LEU A 84 9.08 -16.32 -5.07
C LEU A 84 7.80 -15.68 -5.63
N HIS A 85 7.79 -14.36 -5.80
CA HIS A 85 6.70 -13.63 -6.42
C HIS A 85 6.57 -13.89 -7.92
N SER A 86 7.68 -14.19 -8.62
CA SER A 86 7.63 -14.56 -10.04
C SER A 86 7.37 -16.05 -10.30
N THR A 87 7.89 -16.95 -9.44
CA THR A 87 7.91 -18.40 -9.75
C THR A 87 6.81 -19.22 -9.11
N SER A 88 6.20 -18.77 -8.00
CA SER A 88 5.18 -19.61 -7.34
C SER A 88 3.91 -19.68 -8.18
N LYS A 89 3.31 -20.89 -8.29
CA LYS A 89 2.07 -21.10 -9.06
C LYS A 89 0.95 -20.16 -8.63
N ALA A 90 0.78 -19.96 -7.32
CA ALA A 90 -0.26 -19.09 -6.78
C ALA A 90 -0.02 -17.61 -7.13
N ASN A 91 1.22 -17.13 -7.01
CA ASN A 91 1.54 -15.74 -7.36
C ASN A 91 1.48 -15.52 -8.87
N ASN A 92 1.90 -16.51 -9.67
CA ASN A 92 1.82 -16.45 -11.11
C ASN A 92 0.37 -16.29 -11.58
N LEU A 93 -0.54 -17.17 -11.15
CA LEU A 93 -1.96 -17.06 -11.50
C LEU A 93 -2.56 -15.69 -11.12
N LYS A 94 -2.30 -15.25 -9.89
CA LYS A 94 -2.85 -14.01 -9.33
C LYS A 94 -2.29 -12.76 -10.01
N PHE A 95 -0.98 -12.60 -10.04
CA PHE A 95 -0.36 -11.40 -10.60
C PHE A 95 -0.47 -11.36 -12.12
N ASN A 96 -0.39 -12.50 -12.81
CA ASN A 96 -0.55 -12.52 -14.27
C ASN A 96 -1.97 -12.10 -14.67
N HIS A 97 -2.99 -12.57 -13.94
CA HIS A 97 -4.37 -12.09 -14.15
C HIS A 97 -4.48 -10.59 -13.92
N ILE A 98 -3.87 -10.07 -12.85
CA ILE A 98 -3.93 -8.64 -12.53
C ILE A 98 -3.24 -7.80 -13.60
N VAL A 99 -2.00 -8.15 -13.96
CA VAL A 99 -1.20 -7.40 -14.92
C VAL A 99 -1.84 -7.42 -16.31
N SER A 100 -2.32 -8.57 -16.77
CA SER A 100 -2.96 -8.70 -18.09
C SER A 100 -4.29 -7.96 -18.20
N LYS A 101 -5.13 -8.01 -17.16
CA LYS A 101 -6.50 -7.46 -17.21
C LYS A 101 -6.60 -6.02 -16.71
N TYR A 102 -5.84 -5.69 -15.66
CA TYR A 102 -5.92 -4.42 -14.94
C TYR A 102 -4.63 -3.60 -15.01
N GLY A 103 -3.62 -4.08 -15.73
CA GLY A 103 -2.39 -3.36 -16.01
C GLY A 103 -1.33 -3.45 -14.91
N PRO A 104 -0.18 -2.79 -15.12
CA PRO A 104 0.97 -2.89 -14.23
C PRO A 104 0.67 -2.53 -12.78
N ILE A 105 1.44 -3.11 -11.85
CA ILE A 105 1.29 -2.89 -10.42
C ILE A 105 2.34 -1.90 -9.93
N SER A 106 1.89 -0.85 -9.25
CA SER A 106 2.72 0.15 -8.56
C SER A 106 2.71 -0.09 -7.04
N ILE A 107 3.78 0.36 -6.38
CA ILE A 107 3.89 0.33 -4.91
C ILE A 107 3.97 1.74 -4.37
N PHE A 108 3.10 2.03 -3.40
CA PHE A 108 2.97 3.30 -2.73
C PHE A 108 3.36 3.15 -1.27
N VAL A 109 4.07 4.15 -0.70
CA VAL A 109 4.55 4.12 0.69
C VAL A 109 4.21 5.42 1.42
N SER A 110 3.94 5.32 2.72
CA SER A 110 3.77 6.48 3.60
C SER A 110 4.29 6.15 5.00
N PRO A 111 4.86 7.13 5.74
CA PRO A 111 5.12 6.99 7.17
C PRO A 111 3.87 6.49 7.90
N PHE A 112 4.01 5.52 8.80
CA PHE A 112 2.85 4.97 9.51
C PHE A 112 2.15 6.02 10.38
N ARG A 113 2.92 6.95 10.94
CA ARG A 113 2.43 7.97 11.89
C ARG A 113 1.34 8.88 11.31
N ASN A 114 1.19 8.89 9.98
CA ASN A 114 0.09 9.58 9.30
C ASN A 114 -1.28 8.97 9.59
N PHE A 115 -1.35 7.72 10.09
CA PHE A 115 -2.60 6.97 10.23
C PHE A 115 -2.80 6.33 11.61
N GLY A 116 -1.83 6.43 12.52
CA GLY A 116 -1.97 5.91 13.87
C GLY A 116 -0.67 5.91 14.68
N ASN A 117 -0.77 5.48 15.93
CA ASN A 117 0.34 5.52 16.89
C ASN A 117 1.27 4.30 16.81
N SER A 118 0.91 3.30 15.99
CA SER A 118 1.76 2.14 15.69
C SER A 118 1.54 1.65 14.27
N LEU A 119 2.49 0.87 13.74
CA LEU A 119 2.35 0.21 12.44
C LEU A 119 1.08 -0.66 12.35
N ARG A 120 0.79 -1.43 13.41
CA ARG A 120 -0.40 -2.30 13.47
C ARG A 120 -1.69 -1.49 13.48
N GLN A 121 -1.73 -0.38 14.23
CA GLN A 121 -2.89 0.51 14.21
C GLN A 121 -3.06 1.14 12.82
N SER A 122 -1.98 1.61 12.21
CA SER A 122 -2.00 2.28 10.90
C SER A 122 -2.44 1.36 9.77
N GLU A 123 -1.90 0.14 9.70
CA GLU A 123 -2.34 -0.89 8.75
C GLU A 123 -3.81 -1.27 8.98
N GLY A 124 -4.17 -1.55 10.24
CA GLY A 124 -5.52 -1.92 10.59
C GLY A 124 -6.53 -0.83 10.28
N GLN A 125 -6.12 0.43 10.42
CA GLN A 125 -6.90 1.61 10.11
C GLN A 125 -7.16 1.75 8.60
N LEU A 126 -6.13 1.64 7.77
CA LEU A 126 -6.26 1.67 6.31
C LEU A 126 -7.13 0.51 5.80
N LEU A 127 -6.97 -0.69 6.38
CA LEU A 127 -7.80 -1.85 6.05
C LEU A 127 -9.26 -1.63 6.43
N TRP A 128 -9.54 -0.97 7.55
CA TRP A 128 -10.90 -0.63 7.96
C TRP A 128 -11.55 0.36 7.00
N TRP A 129 -10.85 1.42 6.62
CA TRP A 129 -11.37 2.39 5.64
C TRP A 129 -11.61 1.76 4.27
N TYR A 130 -10.73 0.86 3.83
CA TYR A 130 -10.98 0.09 2.61
C TYR A 130 -12.25 -0.77 2.74
N PHE A 131 -12.41 -1.47 3.86
CA PHE A 131 -13.57 -2.32 4.11
C PHE A 131 -14.89 -1.54 4.11
N GLN A 132 -14.92 -0.34 4.72
CA GLN A 132 -16.11 0.51 4.74
C GLN A 132 -16.62 0.89 3.34
N ASN A 133 -15.77 0.79 2.31
CA ASN A 133 -16.13 1.10 0.92
C ASN A 133 -16.59 -0.07 0.10
N HIS A 134 -15.82 -1.12 0.24
CA HIS A 134 -15.86 -2.22 -0.68
C HIS A 134 -16.60 -3.41 -0.07
N LEU A 135 -16.90 -3.36 1.24
CA LEU A 135 -17.53 -4.42 2.02
C LEU A 135 -16.71 -5.73 2.00
N GLU A 136 -15.44 -5.63 1.63
CA GLU A 136 -14.46 -6.71 1.57
C GLU A 136 -13.04 -6.16 1.84
N TYR A 137 -12.07 -7.05 2.00
CA TYR A 137 -10.64 -6.67 2.10
C TYR A 137 -9.99 -6.64 0.72
N PRO A 138 -8.81 -5.99 0.56
CA PRO A 138 -8.10 -6.03 -0.70
C PRO A 138 -7.86 -7.49 -1.13
N PRO A 139 -7.91 -7.80 -2.44
CA PRO A 139 -7.96 -9.17 -2.94
C PRO A 139 -6.73 -10.03 -2.60
N ILE A 140 -5.63 -9.42 -2.15
CA ILE A 140 -4.39 -10.11 -1.77
C ILE A 140 -4.17 -10.11 -0.25
N ASN A 141 -5.01 -9.43 0.53
CA ASN A 141 -4.97 -9.46 1.99
C ASN A 141 -5.74 -10.67 2.53
N TYR A 142 -5.03 -11.71 2.98
CA TYR A 142 -5.63 -12.92 3.56
C TYR A 142 -6.04 -12.78 5.04
N SER A 143 -5.53 -11.76 5.73
CA SER A 143 -5.80 -11.52 7.16
C SER A 143 -6.75 -10.33 7.35
N LYS A 144 -7.78 -10.51 8.17
CA LYS A 144 -8.74 -9.46 8.55
C LYS A 144 -8.20 -8.59 9.69
N THR A 145 -8.49 -7.29 9.66
CA THR A 145 -8.12 -6.40 10.78
C THR A 145 -9.07 -6.55 11.97
N LYS A 146 -8.52 -6.38 13.18
CA LYS A 146 -9.29 -6.21 14.42
C LYS A 146 -9.40 -4.74 14.83
N VAL A 147 -8.64 -3.84 14.20
CA VAL A 147 -8.69 -2.39 14.43
C VAL A 147 -9.82 -1.83 13.56
N ARG A 148 -10.80 -1.16 14.18
CA ARG A 148 -11.98 -0.61 13.51
C ARG A 148 -12.35 0.73 14.14
N ASN A 149 -11.65 1.79 13.75
CA ASN A 149 -11.97 3.15 14.19
C ASN A 149 -12.41 3.94 12.97
N ASP A 150 -13.50 4.68 13.03
CA ASP A 150 -13.97 5.41 11.85
C ASP A 150 -13.11 6.66 11.56
N THR A 151 -12.50 7.23 12.60
CA THR A 151 -11.70 8.46 12.54
C THR A 151 -10.40 8.32 13.33
N VAL A 152 -9.34 9.00 12.88
CA VAL A 152 -8.07 9.12 13.64
C VAL A 152 -7.70 10.59 13.80
N PHE A 153 -7.37 10.97 15.04
CA PHE A 153 -6.82 12.28 15.36
C PHE A 153 -5.29 12.22 15.25
N VAL A 154 -4.73 12.96 14.30
CA VAL A 154 -3.28 13.09 14.15
C VAL A 154 -2.88 14.49 14.62
N GLU A 155 -1.93 14.56 15.56
CA GLU A 155 -1.34 15.84 15.98
C GLU A 155 -0.55 16.46 14.82
N ASN A 156 -0.83 17.73 14.52
CA ASN A 156 -0.22 18.45 13.40
C ASN A 156 1.28 18.65 13.66
N PHE A 157 2.15 18.00 12.89
CA PHE A 157 3.55 18.41 12.77
C PHE A 157 3.73 19.26 11.51
N GLY A 158 3.70 20.58 11.69
CA GLY A 158 3.83 21.52 10.58
C GLY A 158 3.49 22.98 10.88
N LYS A 159 3.86 23.50 12.06
CA LYS A 159 4.20 24.93 12.18
C LYS A 159 5.70 24.99 12.41
N THR A 160 6.46 25.11 11.33
CA THR A 160 7.77 25.76 11.39
C THR A 160 7.54 27.09 12.09
N LYS A 161 8.16 27.29 13.27
CA LYS A 161 8.26 28.62 13.86
C LYS A 161 8.92 29.50 12.81
N GLY A 162 8.13 30.39 12.22
CA GLY A 162 8.64 31.45 11.37
C GLY A 162 9.71 32.21 12.13
N SER A 163 10.78 32.52 11.40
CA SER A 163 11.78 33.52 11.72
C SER A 163 11.16 34.71 12.44
N LEU A 164 11.59 34.95 13.67
CA LEU A 164 11.58 36.29 14.24
C LEU A 164 12.96 36.87 13.96
N ARG A 165 12.93 38.00 13.25
CA ARG A 165 14.03 38.95 13.12
C ARG A 165 14.39 39.52 14.47
#